data_AF-A0A936WX26-F1
#
_entry.id   AF-A0A936WX26-F1
#
_cell.length_a   1.000
_cell.length_b   1.000
_cell.length_c   1.000
_cell.angle_alpha   90.00
_cell.angle_beta   90.00
_cell.angle_gamma   90.00
#
_symmetry.space_group_name_H-M   'P 1'
#
loop_
_entity.id
_entity.type
_entity.pdbx_description
1 polymer ?
#
loop_
_entity_poly.entity_id
_entity_poly.type
_entity_poly.pdbx_seq_one_letter_code
_entity_poly.pdbx_strand_id
1 'polypeptide(L)'
;MKKGKAHAAVIAANFIFGINFSTVQYITKKFIGPFGLNVIRVGVSTLLLWLLWSLSSTKAAIQKKHIGRFVLCAITGIVINQALFIKGLSMTMSIHASLLILVTPIFITGLAAWLGTEPLTYIIK
;
A
#
# COMPACT_ATOMS: atom_id res chain seq x y z
N MET A 1 13.56 -13.35 15.16
CA MET A 1 12.09 -13.56 15.24
C MET A 1 11.80 -15.03 14.90
N LYS A 2 11.16 -15.82 15.78
CA LYS A 2 10.88 -17.25 15.51
C LYS A 2 10.06 -17.37 14.22
N LYS A 3 10.51 -18.19 13.25
CA LYS A 3 9.94 -18.28 11.88
C LYS A 3 8.41 -18.36 11.83
N GLY A 4 7.78 -19.05 12.79
CA GLY A 4 6.31 -19.14 12.90
C GLY A 4 5.59 -17.81 13.12
N LYS A 5 6.20 -16.85 13.85
CA LYS A 5 5.59 -15.51 14.06
C LYS A 5 5.56 -14.69 12.77
N ALA A 6 6.57 -14.83 11.92
CA ALA A 6 6.60 -14.16 10.62
C ALA A 6 5.51 -14.70 9.68
N HIS A 7 5.34 -16.02 9.62
CA HIS A 7 4.31 -16.65 8.78
C HIS A 7 2.90 -16.27 9.25
N ALA A 8 2.65 -16.30 10.56
CA ALA A 8 1.39 -15.87 11.13
C ALA A 8 1.08 -14.39 10.82
N ALA A 9 2.10 -13.51 10.92
CA ALA A 9 1.94 -12.09 10.59
C ALA A 9 1.60 -11.87 9.10
N VAL A 10 2.23 -12.61 8.20
CA VAL A 10 1.94 -12.52 6.75
C VAL A 10 0.52 -13.00 6.45
N ILE A 11 0.07 -14.11 7.05
CA ILE A 11 -1.30 -14.60 6.87
C ILE A 11 -2.31 -13.56 7.38
N ALA A 12 -2.10 -13.03 8.59
CA ALA A 12 -2.97 -12.01 9.16
C ALA A 12 -3.02 -10.75 8.29
N ALA A 13 -1.87 -10.28 7.78
CA ALA A 13 -1.81 -9.13 6.88
C ALA A 13 -2.61 -9.35 5.59
N ASN A 14 -2.51 -10.54 4.99
CA ASN A 14 -3.28 -10.89 3.79
C ASN A 14 -4.80 -10.91 4.05
N PHE A 15 -5.23 -11.46 5.20
CA PHE A 15 -6.63 -11.42 5.60
C PHE A 15 -7.15 -9.98 5.78
N ILE A 16 -6.39 -9.13 6.48
CA ILE A 16 -6.73 -7.71 6.66
C ILE A 16 -6.84 -7.01 5.30
N PHE A 17 -5.91 -7.28 4.38
CA PHE A 17 -5.96 -6.73 3.03
C PHE A 17 -7.18 -7.21 2.25
N GLY A 18 -7.50 -8.51 2.26
CA GLY A 18 -8.70 -9.03 1.58
C GLY A 18 -10.00 -8.39 2.07
N ILE A 19 -10.15 -8.22 3.38
CA ILE A 19 -11.29 -7.53 3.98
C ILE A 19 -11.33 -6.05 3.54
N ASN A 20 -10.16 -5.40 3.46
CA ASN A 20 -10.05 -4.01 3.04
C ASN A 20 -10.61 -3.79 1.62
N PHE A 21 -10.29 -4.67 0.67
CA PHE A 21 -10.79 -4.59 -0.71
C PHE A 21 -12.32 -4.58 -0.77
N SER A 22 -12.93 -5.58 -0.12
CA SER A 22 -14.39 -5.72 -0.10
C SER A 22 -15.06 -4.51 0.58
N THR A 23 -14.52 -4.09 1.72
CA THR A 23 -15.04 -2.97 2.51
C THR A 23 -14.93 -1.65 1.76
N VAL A 24 -13.78 -1.36 1.12
CA VAL A 24 -13.56 -0.14 0.34
C VAL A 24 -14.55 -0.05 -0.80
N GLN A 25 -14.75 -1.14 -1.55
CA GLN A 25 -15.74 -1.13 -2.63
C GLN A 25 -17.15 -0.89 -2.09
N TYR A 26 -17.55 -1.58 -1.01
CA TYR A 26 -18.88 -1.44 -0.43
C TYR A 26 -19.16 0.01 0.00
N ILE A 27 -18.21 0.63 0.71
CA ILE A 27 -18.33 2.02 1.17
C ILE A 27 -18.34 3.00 -0.01
N THR A 28 -17.47 2.77 -1.00
CA THR A 28 -17.34 3.67 -2.17
C THR A 28 -18.61 3.66 -3.03
N LYS A 29 -19.28 2.52 -3.16
CA LYS A 29 -20.51 2.40 -3.96
C LYS A 29 -21.76 2.95 -3.27
N LYS A 30 -21.79 2.98 -1.93
CA LYS A 30 -23.04 3.22 -1.17
C LYS A 30 -23.04 4.49 -0.32
N PHE A 31 -21.89 4.97 0.15
CA PHE A 31 -21.83 6.01 1.19
C PHE A 31 -21.01 7.24 0.81
N ILE A 32 -19.78 7.05 0.32
CA ILE A 32 -18.81 8.14 0.14
C ILE A 32 -18.09 7.99 -1.18
N GLY A 33 -17.92 9.08 -1.92
CA GLY A 33 -17.14 9.06 -3.15
C GLY A 33 -15.68 8.61 -2.93
N PRO A 34 -15.04 8.01 -3.95
CA PRO A 34 -13.72 7.38 -3.85
C PRO A 34 -12.65 8.28 -3.19
N PHE A 35 -12.61 9.55 -3.58
CA PHE A 35 -11.66 10.52 -3.00
C PHE A 35 -11.92 10.83 -1.53
N GLY A 36 -13.18 10.89 -1.10
CA GLY A 36 -13.54 11.15 0.30
C GLY A 36 -13.06 10.04 1.23
N LEU A 37 -13.16 8.78 0.79
CA LEU A 37 -12.66 7.64 1.55
C LEU A 37 -11.13 7.69 1.71
N ASN A 38 -10.42 8.15 0.67
CA ASN A 38 -8.96 8.31 0.75
C ASN A 38 -8.57 9.42 1.74
N VAL A 39 -9.27 10.55 1.73
CA VAL A 39 -9.00 11.67 2.65
C VAL A 39 -9.22 11.25 4.10
N ILE A 40 -10.32 10.54 4.39
CA ILE A 40 -10.59 10.01 5.73
C ILE A 40 -9.46 9.07 6.16
N ARG A 41 -9.03 8.15 5.28
CA ARG A 41 -7.94 7.22 5.57
C ARG A 41 -6.65 7.95 5.90
N VAL A 42 -6.24 8.93 5.07
CA VAL A 42 -5.02 9.72 5.30
C VAL A 42 -5.14 10.51 6.61
N GLY A 43 -6.29 11.15 6.87
CA GLY A 43 -6.53 11.89 8.10
C GLY A 43 -6.43 11.01 9.35
N VAL A 44 -7.06 9.84 9.35
CA VAL A 44 -6.96 8.87 10.46
C VAL A 44 -5.52 8.38 10.64
N SER A 45 -4.80 8.08 9.55
CA SER A 45 -3.38 7.72 9.62
C SER A 45 -2.52 8.83 10.20
N THR A 46 -2.74 10.08 9.81
CA THR A 46 -2.01 11.23 10.36
C THR A 46 -2.29 11.42 11.85
N LEU A 47 -3.55 11.31 12.28
CA LEU A 47 -3.93 11.38 13.70
C LEU A 47 -3.29 10.28 14.53
N LEU A 48 -3.34 9.02 14.05
CA LEU A 48 -2.71 7.88 14.71
C LEU A 48 -1.19 8.05 14.79
N LEU A 49 -0.54 8.49 13.70
CA LEU A 49 0.90 8.73 13.68
C LEU A 49 1.29 9.84 14.66
N TRP A 50 0.50 10.91 14.75
CA TRP A 50 0.76 12.00 15.70
C TRP A 50 0.58 11.55 17.15
N LEU A 51 -0.43 10.72 17.42
CA LEU A 51 -0.69 10.17 18.75
C LEU A 51 0.42 9.20 19.17
N LEU A 52 0.85 8.32 18.27
CA LEU A 52 2.00 7.43 18.49
C LEU A 52 3.30 8.22 18.67
N TRP A 53 3.51 9.29 17.89
CA TRP A 53 4.67 10.17 18.04
C TRP A 53 4.67 10.87 19.40
N SER A 54 3.50 11.31 19.88
CA SER A 54 3.35 11.92 21.20
C SER A 54 3.61 10.93 22.35
N LEU A 55 3.29 9.64 22.18
CA LEU A 55 3.54 8.58 23.17
C LEU A 55 4.95 7.98 23.07
N SER A 56 5.66 8.22 21.97
CA SER A 56 6.99 7.70 21.73
C SER A 56 8.05 8.54 22.45
N SER A 57 8.93 7.87 23.20
CA SER A 57 10.07 8.52 23.87
C SER A 57 11.13 9.03 22.87
N THR A 58 11.17 8.45 21.66
CA THR A 58 12.05 8.89 20.57
C THR A 58 11.35 9.96 19.73
N LYS A 59 11.74 11.22 19.95
CA LYS A 59 11.39 12.35 19.07
C LYS A 59 12.26 12.29 17.81
N ALA A 60 11.89 11.42 16.87
CA ALA A 60 12.55 11.36 15.58
C ALA A 60 12.25 12.67 14.80
N ALA A 61 13.22 13.58 14.74
CA ALA A 61 13.13 14.78 13.93
C ALA A 61 13.60 14.47 12.50
N ILE A 62 12.78 14.82 11.51
CA ILE A 62 13.15 14.68 10.10
C ILE A 62 14.20 15.74 9.79
N GLN A 63 15.41 15.32 9.38
CA GLN A 63 16.43 16.27 8.95
C GLN A 63 15.95 17.02 7.70
N LYS A 64 16.07 18.35 7.70
CA LYS A 64 15.59 19.25 6.63
C LYS A 64 16.10 18.86 5.23
N LYS A 65 17.30 18.27 5.14
CA LYS A 65 17.91 17.78 3.90
C LYS A 65 17.12 16.66 3.21
N HIS A 66 16.33 15.89 3.97
CA HIS A 66 15.56 14.75 3.44
C HIS A 66 14.09 15.09 3.15
N ILE A 67 13.66 16.31 3.46
CA ILE A 67 12.26 16.70 3.34
C ILE A 67 11.77 16.67 1.89
N GLY A 68 12.62 17.05 0.92
CA GLY A 68 12.27 16.99 -0.51
C GLY A 68 12.03 15.56 -0.99
N ARG A 69 12.89 14.61 -0.58
CA ARG A 69 12.70 13.17 -0.89
C ARG A 69 11.48 12.60 -0.18
N PHE A 70 11.25 13.02 1.07
CA PHE A 70 10.08 12.61 1.84
C PHE A 70 8.77 13.04 1.16
N VAL A 71 8.70 14.30 0.72
CA VAL A 71 7.54 14.82 -0.04
C VAL A 71 7.37 14.07 -1.35
N LEU A 72 8.45 13.85 -2.10
CA LEU A 72 8.37 13.12 -3.36
C LEU A 72 7.85 11.69 -3.15
N CYS A 73 8.37 10.97 -2.16
CA CYS A 73 7.90 9.63 -1.79
C CYS A 73 6.44 9.62 -1.30
N ALA A 74 6.02 10.65 -0.56
CA ALA A 74 4.63 10.76 -0.12
C ALA A 74 3.68 10.99 -1.30
N ILE A 75 4.05 11.85 -2.25
CA ILE A 75 3.24 12.12 -3.44
C ILE A 75 3.16 10.88 -4.33
N THR A 76 4.29 10.28 -4.68
CA THR A 76 4.32 9.13 -5.60
C THR A 76 3.79 7.85 -4.93
N GLY A 77 4.23 7.58 -3.70
CA GLY A 77 3.94 6.34 -2.99
C GLY A 77 2.58 6.31 -2.30
N ILE A 78 2.07 7.44 -1.82
CA ILE A 78 0.79 7.47 -1.09
C ILE A 78 -0.28 8.16 -1.94
N VAL A 79 -0.08 9.41 -2.34
CA VAL A 79 -1.15 10.20 -2.99
C VAL A 79 -1.52 9.61 -4.35
N ILE A 80 -0.55 9.46 -5.24
CA ILE A 80 -0.76 8.96 -6.60
C ILE A 80 -1.18 7.49 -6.55
N ASN A 81 -0.43 6.64 -5.84
CA ASN A 81 -0.75 5.22 -5.73
C ASN A 81 -2.17 4.97 -5.20
N GLN A 82 -2.55 5.60 -4.10
CA GLN A 82 -3.89 5.40 -3.50
C GLN A 82 -4.99 6.02 -4.36
N ALA A 83 -4.75 7.17 -5.01
CA ALA A 83 -5.74 7.78 -5.90
C ALA A 83 -6.02 6.89 -7.11
N LEU A 84 -4.98 6.35 -7.77
CA LEU A 84 -5.16 5.41 -8.87
C LEU A 84 -5.84 4.13 -8.40
N PHE A 85 -5.43 3.58 -7.26
CA PHE A 85 -5.99 2.36 -6.70
C PHE A 85 -7.49 2.49 -6.43
N ILE A 86 -7.89 3.55 -5.72
CA ILE A 86 -9.30 3.77 -5.36
C ILE A 86 -10.13 4.10 -6.61
N LYS A 87 -9.60 4.86 -7.57
CA LYS A 87 -10.28 5.11 -8.84
C LYS A 87 -10.48 3.79 -9.63
N GLY A 88 -9.45 2.95 -9.70
CA GLY A 88 -9.53 1.62 -10.32
C GLY A 88 -10.57 0.74 -9.63
N LEU A 89 -10.57 0.69 -8.29
CA LEU A 89 -11.58 -0.03 -7.52
C LEU A 89 -13.00 0.51 -7.72
N SER A 90 -13.17 1.82 -7.91
CA SER A 90 -14.48 2.41 -8.16
C SER A 90 -15.02 2.03 -9.54
N MET A 91 -14.15 1.78 -10.52
CA MET A 91 -14.53 1.43 -11.90
C MET A 91 -14.67 -0.09 -12.10
N THR A 92 -14.22 -0.91 -11.16
CA THR A 92 -14.09 -2.36 -11.32
C THR A 92 -14.71 -3.12 -10.14
N MET A 93 -14.90 -4.44 -10.28
CA MET A 93 -15.28 -5.31 -9.16
C MET A 93 -14.04 -5.71 -8.34
N SER A 94 -14.19 -5.88 -7.03
CA SER A 94 -13.11 -6.22 -6.09
C SER A 94 -12.41 -7.51 -6.50
N ILE A 95 -13.16 -8.43 -7.11
CA ILE A 95 -12.64 -9.69 -7.66
C ILE A 95 -11.67 -9.45 -8.81
N HIS A 96 -11.98 -8.56 -9.75
CA HIS A 96 -11.07 -8.25 -10.85
C HIS A 96 -9.88 -7.40 -10.38
N ALA A 97 -10.09 -6.51 -9.42
CA ALA A 97 -9.01 -5.72 -8.84
C ALA A 97 -8.01 -6.56 -8.02
N SER A 98 -8.49 -7.56 -7.27
CA SER A 98 -7.61 -8.50 -6.55
C SER A 98 -6.82 -9.39 -7.51
N LEU A 99 -7.43 -9.82 -8.62
CA LEU A 99 -6.72 -10.53 -9.70
C LEU A 99 -5.61 -9.67 -10.32
N LEU A 100 -5.87 -8.38 -10.58
CA LEU A 100 -4.88 -7.49 -11.16
C LEU A 100 -3.65 -7.31 -10.24
N ILE A 101 -3.84 -7.30 -8.93
CA ILE A 101 -2.74 -7.20 -7.97
C ILE A 101 -1.89 -8.47 -7.93
N LEU A 102 -2.48 -9.64 -8.19
CA LEU A 102 -1.71 -10.87 -8.33
C LEU A 102 -0.75 -10.82 -9.53
N VAL A 103 -1.03 -10.00 -10.54
CA VAL A 103 -0.15 -9.76 -11.70
C VAL A 103 1.00 -8.81 -11.37
N THR A 104 0.88 -8.01 -10.31
CA THR A 104 1.91 -7.04 -9.88
C THR A 104 3.31 -7.66 -9.71
N PRO A 105 3.51 -8.78 -8.99
CA PRO A 105 4.83 -9.40 -8.89
C PRO A 105 5.38 -9.85 -10.25
N ILE A 106 4.53 -10.37 -11.14
CA ILE A 106 4.97 -10.75 -12.50
C ILE A 106 5.46 -9.51 -13.26
N PHE A 107 4.70 -8.40 -13.17
CA PHE A 107 5.04 -7.15 -13.84
C PHE A 107 6.35 -6.53 -13.30
N ILE A 108 6.51 -6.52 -11.97
CA ILE A 108 7.73 -6.00 -11.33
C ILE A 108 8.95 -6.84 -11.71
N THR A 109 8.85 -8.17 -11.68
CA THR A 109 9.95 -9.06 -12.09
C THR A 109 10.29 -8.88 -13.57
N GLY A 110 9.28 -8.71 -14.44
CA GLY A 110 9.49 -8.40 -15.85
C GLY A 110 10.21 -7.07 -16.08
N LEU A 111 9.83 -6.02 -15.34
CA LEU A 111 10.52 -4.73 -15.39
C LEU A 111 11.96 -4.80 -14.85
N ALA A 112 12.18 -5.53 -13.76
CA ALA A 112 13.51 -5.72 -13.17
C ALA A 112 14.45 -6.44 -14.14
N ALA A 113 13.94 -7.45 -14.85
CA ALA A 113 14.67 -8.13 -15.91
C ALA A 113 15.01 -7.20 -17.07
N TRP A 114 14.05 -6.35 -17.49
CA TRP A 114 14.25 -5.40 -18.59
C TRP A 114 15.26 -4.30 -18.23
N LEU A 115 15.26 -3.82 -16.98
CA LEU A 115 16.21 -2.84 -16.46
C LEU A 115 17.60 -3.44 -16.13
N GLY A 116 17.74 -4.78 -16.17
CA GLY A 116 18.99 -5.48 -15.89
C GLY A 116 19.45 -5.37 -14.43
N THR A 117 18.57 -5.00 -13.50
CA THR A 117 18.91 -4.78 -12.08
C THR A 117 19.08 -6.09 -11.30
N GLU A 118 18.42 -7.17 -11.74
CA GLU A 118 18.50 -8.49 -11.14
C GLU A 118 18.67 -9.54 -12.25
N PRO A 119 19.65 -10.47 -12.16
CA PRO A 119 19.73 -11.57 -13.11
C PRO A 119 18.51 -12.47 -12.90
N LEU A 120 17.72 -12.65 -13.95
CA LEU A 120 16.68 -13.68 -13.95
C LEU A 120 17.37 -15.04 -13.91
N THR A 121 17.46 -15.64 -12.73
CA THR A 121 17.84 -17.05 -12.59
C THR A 121 16.71 -17.87 -13.19
N TYR A 122 16.92 -18.34 -14.42
CA TYR A 122 16.02 -19.24 -15.12
C TYR A 122 16.02 -20.59 -14.39
N ILE A 123 14.98 -20.89 -13.61
CA ILE A 123 14.83 -22.16 -12.86
C ILE A 123 14.29 -23.26 -13.78
N ILE A 124 14.88 -23.40 -14.98
CA ILE A 124 14.70 -24.58 -15.81
C ILE A 124 16.05 -25.30 -15.83
N LYS A 125 16.22 -26.22 -14.88
CA LYS A 125 17.19 -27.31 -14.96
C LYS A 125 16.52 -28.59 -14.46
#